data_AF-A0A942J9M0-F1
#
_entry.id   AF-A0A942J9M0-F1
#
_cell.length_a   1.000
_cell.length_b   1.000
_cell.length_c   1.000
_cell.angle_alpha   90.00
_cell.angle_beta   90.00
_cell.angle_gamma   90.00
#
_symmetry.space_group_name_H-M   'P 1'
#
loop_
_entity.id
_entity.type
_entity.pdbx_description
1 polymer ?
#
loop_
_entity_poly.entity_id
_entity_poly.type
_entity_poly.pdbx_seq_one_letter_code
_entity_poly.pdbx_strand_id
1 'polypeptide(L)'
;MLIAMDRDPGQVTLCNIYKHEQWSTVVALYNSNCAHVPVEKGVYFVVVPKDFEVQFSAKTAAIEEHGGHLLLYPAEELARRFQASDKKILYIGKASGENNRLRQRLSQLVRYAYGEGHNHLGGRALWQICNAHQLLIGYLSCEQSQQVEANLLHEYVNRFGILPVANWQLPNINRLNTASYGIGPASRSVSAKTEDSACNKSRKGGRPKGGSAAR
;
A
#
# COMPACT_ATOMS: atom_id res chain seq x y z
N MET A 1 13.24 22.97 9.79
CA MET A 1 14.55 22.38 9.49
C MET A 1 14.53 20.94 9.98
N LEU A 2 14.07 20.00 9.15
CA LEU A 2 14.10 18.57 9.49
C LEU A 2 15.44 18.04 8.96
N ILE A 3 16.36 17.81 9.89
CA ILE A 3 17.63 17.15 9.61
C ILE A 3 17.28 15.78 9.03
N ALA A 4 17.72 15.52 7.80
CA ALA A 4 17.80 14.16 7.26
C ALA A 4 18.74 13.40 8.19
N MET A 5 18.19 12.81 9.25
CA MET A 5 18.96 11.92 10.10
C MET A 5 19.31 10.74 9.22
N ASP A 6 20.60 10.60 8.97
CA ASP A 6 21.23 9.45 8.35
C ASP A 6 21.03 8.26 9.31
N ARG A 7 19.80 7.75 9.35
CA ARG A 7 19.45 6.63 10.24
C ARG A 7 20.08 5.40 9.65
N ASP A 8 20.95 4.79 10.45
CA ASP A 8 21.48 3.45 10.20
C ASP A 8 20.32 2.49 9.82
N PRO A 9 20.41 1.76 8.70
CA PRO A 9 19.39 0.79 8.27
C PRO A 9 18.97 -0.21 9.34
N GLY A 10 19.85 -0.50 10.30
CA GLY A 10 19.57 -1.39 11.44
C GLY A 10 18.71 -0.77 12.55
N GLN A 11 18.49 0.55 12.55
CA GLN A 11 17.79 1.25 13.64
C GLN A 11 16.31 1.54 13.36
N VAL A 12 15.85 1.43 12.10
CA VAL A 12 14.43 1.62 11.77
C VAL A 12 13.70 0.29 11.89
N THR A 13 12.80 0.22 12.87
CA THR A 13 12.04 -0.97 13.25
C THR A 13 10.53 -0.71 13.16
N LEU A 14 9.70 -1.75 13.31
CA LEU A 14 8.24 -1.58 13.40
C LEU A 14 7.84 -0.69 14.58
N CYS A 15 8.62 -0.68 15.68
CA CYS A 15 8.38 0.21 16.80
C CYS A 15 8.42 1.69 16.39
N ASN A 16 9.24 2.06 15.41
CA ASN A 16 9.24 3.43 14.88
C ASN A 16 7.94 3.75 14.13
N ILE A 17 7.34 2.78 13.44
CA ILE A 17 6.04 2.95 12.76
C ILE A 17 4.92 3.12 13.80
N TYR A 18 4.87 2.25 14.82
CA TYR A 18 3.82 2.31 15.85
C TYR A 18 3.90 3.57 16.73
N LYS A 19 5.08 4.17 16.87
CA LYS A 19 5.29 5.44 17.60
C LYS A 19 5.28 6.66 16.69
N HIS A 20 5.01 6.51 15.39
CA HIS A 20 4.98 7.64 14.47
C HIS A 20 3.83 8.58 14.83
N GLU A 21 4.07 9.89 14.76
CA GLU A 21 3.12 10.91 15.21
C GLU A 21 2.53 11.72 14.04
N GLN A 22 3.23 11.78 12.90
CA GLN A 22 2.86 12.63 11.77
C GLN A 22 2.10 11.85 10.70
N TRP A 23 0.79 11.80 10.85
CA TRP A 23 -0.09 11.09 9.93
C TRP A 23 -0.83 12.05 9.01
N SER A 24 -1.01 11.67 7.74
CA SER A 24 -1.93 12.33 6.83
C SER A 24 -2.88 11.32 6.23
N THR A 25 -4.15 11.69 6.06
CA THR A 25 -5.08 10.83 5.32
C THR A 25 -4.72 10.82 3.84
N VAL A 26 -5.08 9.75 3.13
CA VAL A 26 -4.92 9.68 1.66
C VAL A 26 -5.59 10.89 0.98
N VAL A 27 -6.81 11.26 1.39
CA VAL A 27 -7.51 12.43 0.85
C VAL A 27 -6.79 13.76 1.13
N ALA A 28 -6.20 13.94 2.31
CA ALA A 28 -5.44 15.16 2.62
C ALA A 28 -4.16 15.26 1.75
N LEU A 29 -3.45 14.15 1.55
CA LEU A 29 -2.29 14.11 0.68
C LEU A 29 -2.64 14.34 -0.79
N TYR A 30 -3.78 13.81 -1.26
CA TYR A 30 -4.28 14.04 -2.60
C TYR A 30 -4.61 15.52 -2.82
N ASN A 31 -5.43 16.12 -1.94
CA ASN A 31 -5.86 17.52 -2.06
C ASN A 31 -4.70 18.52 -1.99
N SER A 32 -3.65 18.20 -1.23
CA SER A 32 -2.44 19.03 -1.10
C SER A 32 -1.39 18.76 -2.18
N ASN A 33 -1.64 17.85 -3.13
CA ASN A 33 -0.63 17.37 -4.09
C ASN A 33 0.68 16.92 -3.41
N CYS A 34 0.57 16.35 -2.21
CA CYS A 34 1.70 15.95 -1.37
C CYS A 34 2.71 17.09 -1.10
N ALA A 35 2.29 18.35 -1.10
CA ALA A 35 3.20 19.52 -1.01
C ALA A 35 4.13 19.49 0.21
N HIS A 36 3.65 18.99 1.35
CA HIS A 36 4.41 18.89 2.60
C HIS A 36 5.28 17.63 2.70
N VAL A 37 5.09 16.65 1.80
CA VAL A 37 5.94 15.47 1.76
C VAL A 37 7.31 15.89 1.24
N PRO A 38 8.40 15.44 1.87
CA PRO A 38 9.72 15.89 1.48
C PRO A 38 10.24 15.13 0.24
N VAL A 39 11.34 15.60 -0.32
CA VAL A 39 11.91 15.09 -1.59
C VAL A 39 13.13 14.18 -1.36
N GLU A 40 13.36 13.70 -0.15
CA GLU A 40 14.39 12.68 0.10
C GLU A 40 13.90 11.28 -0.29
N LYS A 41 14.83 10.33 -0.29
CA LYS A 41 14.50 8.91 -0.25
C LYS A 41 13.90 8.56 1.10
N GLY A 42 13.15 7.48 1.16
CA GLY A 42 12.61 7.02 2.42
C GLY A 42 11.68 5.83 2.30
N VAL A 43 11.15 5.44 3.45
CA VAL A 43 10.07 4.46 3.55
C VAL A 43 8.76 5.16 3.91
N TYR A 44 7.66 4.58 3.48
CA TYR A 44 6.33 5.03 3.84
C TYR A 44 5.47 3.82 4.18
N PHE A 45 4.42 4.07 4.95
CA PHE A 45 3.55 3.02 5.45
C PHE A 45 2.11 3.52 5.48
N VAL A 46 1.19 2.60 5.25
CA VAL A 46 -0.25 2.84 5.29
C VAL A 46 -0.82 2.07 6.45
N VAL A 47 -1.56 2.74 7.33
CA VAL A 47 -2.12 2.14 8.55
C VAL A 47 -3.62 2.41 8.67
N VAL A 48 -4.27 1.57 9.47
CA VAL A 48 -5.68 1.69 9.84
C VAL A 48 -5.83 2.85 10.85
N PRO A 49 -6.69 3.86 10.57
CA PRO A 49 -7.05 4.87 11.56
C PRO A 49 -7.70 4.25 12.80
N LYS A 50 -7.67 4.97 13.93
CA LYS A 50 -8.44 4.55 15.11
C LYS A 50 -9.94 4.47 14.76
N ASP A 51 -10.61 3.44 15.26
CA ASP A 51 -12.05 3.20 15.07
C ASP A 51 -12.49 3.00 13.60
N PHE A 52 -11.54 2.73 12.70
CA PHE A 52 -11.82 2.43 11.29
C PHE A 52 -12.02 0.91 11.09
N GLU A 53 -13.17 0.52 10.54
CA GLU A 53 -13.46 -0.86 10.19
C GLU A 53 -12.94 -1.18 8.77
N VAL A 54 -12.00 -2.12 8.68
CA VAL A 54 -11.46 -2.58 7.39
C VAL A 54 -12.40 -3.63 6.79
N GLN A 55 -13.04 -3.27 5.68
CA GLN A 55 -13.85 -4.16 4.85
C GLN A 55 -13.31 -4.18 3.43
N PHE A 56 -13.17 -5.37 2.84
CA PHE A 56 -12.68 -5.53 1.47
C PHE A 56 -13.83 -5.68 0.47
N SER A 57 -13.67 -5.07 -0.69
CA SER A 57 -14.62 -5.04 -1.80
C SER A 57 -14.09 -5.84 -3.00
N ALA A 58 -15.01 -6.41 -3.77
CA ALA A 58 -14.74 -6.97 -5.09
C ALA A 58 -14.47 -5.89 -6.15
N LYS A 59 -14.55 -4.61 -5.79
CA LYS A 59 -14.22 -3.45 -6.62
C LYS A 59 -13.03 -2.72 -6.03
N THR A 60 -12.38 -1.90 -6.84
CA THR A 60 -11.30 -1.01 -6.43
C THR A 60 -11.65 0.45 -6.71
N ALA A 61 -11.17 1.37 -5.88
CA ALA A 61 -11.23 2.81 -6.18
C ALA A 61 -10.24 3.23 -7.28
N ALA A 62 -9.28 2.34 -7.60
CA ALA A 62 -8.25 2.56 -8.61
C ALA A 62 -8.62 1.92 -9.96
N ILE A 63 -7.63 1.75 -10.85
CA ILE A 63 -7.81 1.02 -12.10
C ILE A 63 -8.06 -0.48 -11.85
N GLU A 64 -9.02 -1.06 -12.58
CA GLU A 64 -9.39 -2.48 -12.46
C GLU A 64 -8.52 -3.40 -13.32
N GLU A 65 -8.04 -2.89 -14.45
CA GLU A 65 -7.29 -3.66 -15.44
C GLU A 65 -6.10 -2.85 -15.96
N HIS A 66 -5.00 -3.54 -16.28
CA HIS A 66 -3.89 -2.96 -17.03
C HIS A 66 -3.34 -4.00 -18.01
N GLY A 67 -3.32 -3.64 -19.30
CA GLY A 67 -2.76 -4.49 -20.36
C GLY A 67 -3.45 -5.85 -20.52
N GLY A 68 -4.78 -5.94 -20.38
CA GLY A 68 -5.51 -7.20 -20.50
C GLY A 68 -5.60 -8.02 -19.21
N HIS A 69 -5.00 -7.55 -18.11
CA HIS A 69 -4.93 -8.28 -16.85
C HIS A 69 -5.70 -7.59 -15.73
N LEU A 70 -6.64 -8.32 -15.11
CA LEU A 70 -7.32 -7.90 -13.90
C LEU A 70 -6.32 -7.72 -12.76
N LEU A 71 -6.42 -6.57 -12.08
CA LEU A 71 -5.51 -6.18 -11.03
C LEU A 71 -6.07 -6.46 -9.62
N LEU A 72 -7.32 -6.90 -9.50
CA LEU A 72 -7.96 -7.13 -8.21
C LEU A 72 -7.54 -8.47 -7.60
N TYR A 73 -7.49 -8.50 -6.28
CA TYR A 73 -7.40 -9.73 -5.49
C TYR A 73 -8.80 -10.19 -5.06
N PRO A 74 -9.02 -11.49 -4.81
CA PRO A 74 -10.24 -11.96 -4.18
C PRO A 74 -10.44 -11.30 -2.80
N ALA A 75 -11.63 -10.72 -2.57
CA ALA A 75 -11.91 -9.98 -1.34
C ALA A 75 -11.84 -10.88 -0.09
N GLU A 76 -12.28 -12.13 -0.20
CA GLU A 76 -12.18 -13.15 0.85
C GLU A 76 -10.73 -13.41 1.27
N GLU A 77 -9.79 -13.46 0.30
CA GLU A 77 -8.38 -13.72 0.58
C GLU A 77 -7.73 -12.49 1.23
N LEU A 78 -8.09 -11.28 0.79
CA LEU A 78 -7.68 -10.05 1.46
C LEU A 78 -8.18 -10.01 2.92
N ALA A 79 -9.45 -10.35 3.15
CA ALA A 79 -10.03 -10.43 4.48
C ALA A 79 -9.31 -11.47 5.34
N ARG A 80 -9.08 -12.68 4.82
CA ARG A 80 -8.36 -13.76 5.52
C ARG A 80 -6.94 -13.33 5.91
N ARG A 81 -6.19 -12.72 5.00
CA ARG A 81 -4.83 -12.22 5.26
C ARG A 81 -4.82 -11.09 6.29
N PHE A 82 -5.77 -10.16 6.21
CA PHE A 82 -5.92 -9.09 7.21
C PHE A 82 -6.26 -9.64 8.59
N GLN A 83 -7.14 -10.65 8.69
CA GLN A 83 -7.48 -11.27 9.97
C GLN A 83 -6.29 -11.97 10.63
N ALA A 84 -5.36 -12.51 9.84
CA ALA A 84 -4.14 -13.15 10.30
C ALA A 84 -2.98 -12.16 10.58
N SER A 85 -3.14 -10.86 10.26
CA SER A 85 -2.10 -9.85 10.42
C SER A 85 -2.23 -9.07 11.74
N ASP A 86 -1.39 -8.06 11.95
CA ASP A 86 -1.47 -7.14 13.09
C ASP A 86 -2.71 -6.23 13.09
N LYS A 87 -3.52 -6.28 12.01
CA LYS A 87 -4.71 -5.43 11.77
C LYS A 87 -4.45 -3.92 11.84
N LYS A 88 -3.19 -3.48 11.77
CA LYS A 88 -2.79 -2.08 11.91
C LYS A 88 -2.00 -1.60 10.71
N ILE A 89 -0.87 -2.24 10.40
CA ILE A 89 -0.04 -1.88 9.25
C ILE A 89 -0.58 -2.63 8.03
N LEU A 90 -1.07 -1.88 7.05
CA LEU A 90 -1.66 -2.43 5.83
C LEU A 90 -0.63 -2.58 4.71
N TYR A 91 0.31 -1.65 4.63
CA TYR A 91 1.33 -1.60 3.59
C TYR A 91 2.60 -0.93 4.08
N ILE A 92 3.75 -1.46 3.66
CA ILE A 92 5.06 -0.81 3.80
C ILE A 92 5.65 -0.70 2.39
N GLY A 93 6.10 0.49 2.03
CA GLY A 93 6.72 0.77 0.74
C GLY A 93 7.96 1.63 0.86
N LYS A 94 8.68 1.74 -0.26
CA LYS A 94 9.92 2.51 -0.38
C LYS A 94 9.89 3.51 -1.53
N ALA A 95 10.71 4.54 -1.37
CA ALA A 95 11.03 5.56 -2.36
C ALA A 95 12.56 5.68 -2.46
N SER A 96 13.16 4.97 -3.41
CA SER A 96 14.62 4.75 -3.48
C SER A 96 15.29 5.29 -4.74
N GLY A 97 14.52 5.71 -5.74
CA GLY A 97 15.07 6.15 -7.03
C GLY A 97 15.41 7.64 -7.05
N GLU A 98 16.32 8.04 -7.93
CA GLU A 98 16.66 9.46 -8.16
C GLU A 98 15.44 10.28 -8.56
N ASN A 99 14.61 9.70 -9.44
CA ASN A 99 13.31 10.18 -9.87
C ASN A 99 12.17 9.37 -9.24
N ASN A 100 12.35 8.89 -8.01
CA ASN A 100 11.31 8.18 -7.27
C ASN A 100 11.46 8.37 -5.76
N ARG A 101 11.45 9.64 -5.35
CA ARG A 101 11.58 10.14 -3.97
C ARG A 101 10.24 10.17 -3.25
N LEU A 102 10.22 10.40 -1.94
CA LEU A 102 9.03 10.30 -1.09
C LEU A 102 7.82 11.05 -1.65
N ARG A 103 7.95 12.34 -1.96
CA ARG A 103 6.86 13.15 -2.55
C ARG A 103 6.30 12.53 -3.82
N GLN A 104 7.16 12.13 -4.74
CA GLN A 104 6.74 11.58 -6.02
C GLN A 104 6.09 10.21 -5.83
N ARG A 105 6.65 9.35 -4.98
CA ARG A 105 6.11 8.00 -4.75
C ARG A 105 4.78 8.03 -4.01
N LEU A 106 4.62 8.92 -3.04
CA LEU A 106 3.34 9.15 -2.37
C LEU A 106 2.32 9.80 -3.30
N SER A 107 2.73 10.75 -4.15
CA SER A 107 1.84 11.33 -5.18
C SER A 107 1.33 10.25 -6.14
N GLN A 108 2.20 9.35 -6.61
CA GLN A 108 1.79 8.20 -7.43
C GLN A 108 0.81 7.28 -6.70
N LEU A 109 1.07 6.98 -5.42
CA LEU A 109 0.20 6.13 -4.60
C LEU A 109 -1.20 6.75 -4.43
N VAL A 110 -1.28 8.02 -4.02
CA VAL A 110 -2.57 8.68 -3.76
C VAL A 110 -3.32 8.93 -5.06
N ARG A 111 -2.67 9.38 -6.15
CA ARG A 111 -3.34 9.55 -7.45
C ARG A 111 -3.86 8.22 -8.01
N TYR A 112 -3.16 7.12 -7.76
CA TYR A 112 -3.64 5.78 -8.12
C TYR A 112 -4.95 5.44 -7.39
N ALA A 113 -5.12 5.87 -6.13
CA ALA A 113 -6.36 5.69 -5.37
C ALA A 113 -7.58 6.42 -5.97
N TYR A 114 -7.35 7.39 -6.86
CA TYR A 114 -8.37 8.16 -7.60
C TYR A 114 -8.43 7.78 -9.09
N GLY A 115 -7.75 6.71 -9.51
CA GLY A 115 -7.74 6.26 -10.90
C GLY A 115 -6.88 7.12 -11.84
N GLU A 116 -6.07 8.04 -11.32
CA GLU A 116 -5.26 9.00 -12.09
C GLU A 116 -3.82 8.53 -12.37
N GLY A 117 -3.54 7.23 -12.24
CA GLY A 117 -2.19 6.71 -12.45
C GLY A 117 -2.15 5.21 -12.72
N HIS A 118 -1.06 4.77 -13.36
CA HIS A 118 -0.84 3.37 -13.74
C HIS A 118 0.41 2.74 -13.09
N ASN A 119 1.21 3.53 -12.37
CA ASN A 119 2.59 3.17 -12.00
C ASN A 119 2.79 2.72 -10.54
N HIS A 120 1.73 2.21 -9.88
CA HIS A 120 1.79 1.76 -8.47
C HIS A 120 1.00 0.48 -8.19
N LEU A 121 1.32 -0.58 -8.92
CA LEU A 121 0.64 -1.88 -8.78
C LEU A 121 0.94 -2.61 -7.47
N GLY A 122 2.03 -2.24 -6.77
CA GLY A 122 2.49 -2.93 -5.57
C GLY A 122 1.55 -2.79 -4.37
N GLY A 123 0.92 -1.62 -4.20
CA GLY A 123 -0.01 -1.34 -3.10
C GLY A 123 -1.48 -1.48 -3.47
N ARG A 124 -1.82 -2.05 -4.62
CA ARG A 124 -3.19 -1.99 -5.19
C ARG A 124 -4.30 -2.60 -4.32
N ALA A 125 -3.95 -3.56 -3.45
CA ALA A 125 -4.88 -4.16 -2.49
C ALA A 125 -5.45 -3.14 -1.49
N LEU A 126 -4.72 -2.05 -1.20
CA LEU A 126 -5.22 -0.93 -0.37
C LEU A 126 -6.54 -0.37 -0.91
N TRP A 127 -6.67 -0.34 -2.24
CA TRP A 127 -7.78 0.34 -2.90
C TRP A 127 -9.01 -0.53 -3.07
N GLN A 128 -8.93 -1.79 -2.65
CA GLN A 128 -10.08 -2.67 -2.43
C GLN A 128 -10.66 -2.52 -1.02
N ILE A 129 -10.10 -1.67 -0.16
CA ILE A 129 -10.68 -1.36 1.16
C ILE A 129 -11.79 -0.32 0.98
N CYS A 130 -12.96 -0.58 1.56
CA CYS A 130 -14.04 0.40 1.62
C CYS A 130 -13.56 1.69 2.32
N ASN A 131 -13.82 2.85 1.73
CA ASN A 131 -13.36 4.14 2.26
C ASN A 131 -11.83 4.27 2.40
N ALA A 132 -11.04 3.61 1.55
CA ALA A 132 -9.58 3.65 1.59
C ALA A 132 -8.95 5.06 1.57
N HIS A 133 -9.68 6.08 1.12
CA HIS A 133 -9.24 7.48 1.15
C HIS A 133 -9.08 8.05 2.58
N GLN A 134 -9.64 7.39 3.60
CA GLN A 134 -9.50 7.76 5.01
C GLN A 134 -8.29 7.09 5.69
N LEU A 135 -7.62 6.15 5.03
CA LEU A 135 -6.43 5.50 5.57
C LEU A 135 -5.33 6.52 5.86
N LEU A 136 -4.49 6.22 6.86
CA LEU A 136 -3.39 7.08 7.27
C LEU A 136 -2.11 6.66 6.57
N ILE A 137 -1.37 7.66 6.08
CA ILE A 137 -0.03 7.52 5.53
C ILE A 137 0.95 8.23 6.45
N GLY A 138 2.03 7.54 6.79
CA GLY A 138 3.22 8.11 7.42
C GLY A 138 4.48 7.76 6.63
N TYR A 139 5.57 8.46 6.91
CA TYR A 139 6.84 8.26 6.23
C TYR A 139 8.04 8.59 7.10
N LEU A 140 9.19 8.02 6.73
CA LEU A 140 10.50 8.30 7.32
C LEU A 140 11.51 8.51 6.19
N SER A 141 12.17 9.67 6.17
CA SER A 141 13.29 9.92 5.26
C SER A 141 14.48 9.05 5.67
N CYS A 142 15.05 8.34 4.71
CA CYS A 142 16.27 7.55 4.86
C CYS A 142 16.88 7.22 3.48
N GLU A 143 18.20 7.34 3.35
CA GLU A 143 18.88 7.08 2.07
C GLU A 143 18.82 5.61 1.67
N GLN A 144 19.03 4.71 2.63
CA GLN A 144 19.00 3.26 2.45
C GLN A 144 17.58 2.66 2.47
N SER A 145 16.61 3.40 1.95
CA SER A 145 15.18 3.06 1.93
C SER A 145 14.86 1.65 1.43
N GLN A 146 15.63 1.13 0.46
CA GLN A 146 15.47 -0.23 -0.04
C GLN A 146 15.83 -1.29 0.99
N GLN A 147 16.90 -1.08 1.76
CA GLN A 147 17.29 -2.00 2.82
C GLN A 147 16.36 -1.88 4.02
N VAL A 148 15.97 -0.65 4.38
CA VAL A 148 15.05 -0.39 5.50
C VAL A 148 13.69 -1.04 5.25
N GLU A 149 13.11 -0.92 4.06
CA GLU A 149 11.82 -1.56 3.73
C GLU A 149 11.90 -3.08 3.82
N ALA A 150 12.99 -3.68 3.32
CA ALA A 150 13.19 -5.12 3.44
C ALA A 150 13.31 -5.57 4.91
N ASN A 151 14.04 -4.82 5.74
CA ASN A 151 14.16 -5.10 7.17
C ASN A 151 12.81 -5.04 7.88
N LEU A 152 12.03 -4.00 7.61
CA LEU A 152 10.70 -3.83 8.20
C LEU A 152 9.76 -4.96 7.79
N LEU A 153 9.77 -5.37 6.52
CA LEU A 153 8.97 -6.50 6.06
C LEU A 153 9.42 -7.84 6.67
N HIS A 154 10.72 -8.05 6.81
CA HIS A 154 11.27 -9.23 7.49
C HIS A 154 10.90 -9.25 8.97
N GLU A 155 11.04 -8.13 9.67
CA GLU A 155 10.62 -7.99 11.07
C GLU A 155 9.12 -8.28 11.22
N TYR A 156 8.29 -7.76 10.31
CA TYR A 156 6.84 -8.00 10.30
C TYR A 156 6.51 -9.48 10.11
N VAL A 157 7.13 -10.14 9.13
CA VAL A 157 6.93 -11.58 8.89
C VAL A 157 7.43 -12.40 10.09
N ASN A 158 8.59 -12.06 10.66
CA ASN A 158 9.11 -12.75 11.85
C ASN A 158 8.16 -12.63 13.05
N ARG A 159 7.44 -11.51 13.17
CA ARG A 159 6.52 -11.24 14.28
C ARG A 159 5.13 -11.83 14.09
N PHE A 160 4.59 -11.81 12.87
CA PHE A 160 3.19 -12.16 12.58
C PHE A 160 3.02 -13.37 11.66
N GLY A 161 4.10 -13.94 11.12
CA GLY A 161 4.08 -15.08 10.21
C GLY A 161 3.52 -14.77 8.81
N ILE A 162 3.14 -13.52 8.54
CA ILE A 162 2.53 -13.07 7.28
C ILE A 162 2.99 -11.65 6.96
N LEU A 163 2.96 -11.25 5.69
CA LEU A 163 3.15 -9.86 5.26
C LEU A 163 1.93 -8.98 5.59
N PRO A 164 2.11 -7.64 5.69
CA PRO A 164 0.98 -6.71 5.67
C PRO A 164 0.04 -7.02 4.50
N VAL A 165 -1.27 -6.87 4.70
CA VAL A 165 -2.27 -7.38 3.76
C VAL A 165 -2.04 -6.89 2.32
N ALA A 166 -1.59 -5.64 2.13
CA ALA A 166 -1.34 -5.08 0.82
C ALA A 166 0.09 -5.27 0.29
N ASN A 167 1.00 -5.85 1.08
CA ASN A 167 2.27 -6.37 0.57
C ASN A 167 2.06 -7.82 0.12
N TRP A 168 1.96 -8.04 -1.19
CA TRP A 168 1.60 -9.38 -1.72
C TRP A 168 2.77 -10.36 -1.80
N GLN A 169 3.98 -9.86 -2.00
CA GLN A 169 5.21 -10.65 -2.08
C GLN A 169 6.32 -9.89 -1.37
N LEU A 170 7.25 -10.63 -0.79
CA LEU A 170 8.50 -10.04 -0.31
C LEU A 170 9.25 -9.43 -1.49
N PRO A 171 9.92 -8.28 -1.30
CA PRO A 171 10.85 -7.78 -2.30
C PRO A 171 11.91 -8.85 -2.59
N ASN A 172 12.34 -8.95 -3.85
CA ASN A 172 13.36 -9.92 -4.23
C ASN A 172 14.68 -9.61 -3.48
N ILE A 173 14.95 -10.45 -2.47
CA ILE A 173 16.07 -10.33 -1.54
C ILE A 173 17.43 -10.55 -2.21
N ASN A 174 17.48 -11.18 -3.40
CA ASN A 174 18.73 -11.37 -4.14
C ASN A 174 19.32 -10.05 -4.69
N ARG A 175 18.60 -8.92 -4.60
CA ARG A 175 19.13 -7.57 -4.85
C ARG A 175 19.73 -6.90 -3.61
N LEU A 176 19.61 -7.52 -2.44
CA LEU A 176 20.22 -7.06 -1.20
C LEU A 176 21.43 -7.97 -0.97
N ASN A 177 22.61 -7.40 -0.74
CA ASN A 177 23.82 -8.19 -0.55
C ASN A 177 23.60 -9.16 0.62
N THR A 178 23.49 -10.46 0.32
CA THR A 178 23.03 -11.52 1.24
C THR A 178 24.00 -11.81 2.38
N ALA A 179 25.18 -11.19 2.37
CA ALA A 179 26.20 -11.33 3.41
C ALA A 179 25.80 -10.70 4.77
N SER A 180 24.81 -9.80 4.82
CA SER A 180 24.45 -9.09 6.06
C SER A 180 23.25 -9.67 6.82
N TYR A 181 22.54 -10.68 6.29
CA TYR A 181 21.21 -11.04 6.79
C TYR A 181 21.04 -12.38 7.51
N GLY A 182 22.03 -13.27 7.61
CA GLY A 182 22.00 -14.41 8.54
C GLY A 182 20.77 -15.35 8.51
N ILE A 183 19.93 -15.29 7.48
CA ILE A 183 18.65 -16.01 7.43
C ILE A 183 18.72 -17.07 6.32
N GLY A 184 18.66 -18.34 6.73
CA GLY A 184 18.53 -19.49 5.82
C GLY A 184 17.13 -19.58 5.20
N PRO A 185 16.96 -20.28 4.06
CA PRO A 185 15.71 -20.25 3.29
C PRO A 185 14.59 -21.06 3.97
N ALA A 186 13.40 -20.47 4.07
CA ALA A 186 12.18 -21.15 4.49
C ALA A 186 11.35 -21.62 3.29
N SER A 187 10.84 -22.85 3.38
CA SER A 187 10.11 -23.62 2.35
C SER A 187 8.61 -23.25 2.27
N ARG A 188 8.03 -23.41 1.06
CA ARG A 188 6.64 -23.10 0.70
C ARG A 188 5.65 -24.24 1.01
N SER A 189 4.40 -23.91 1.31
CA SER A 189 3.19 -24.61 0.83
C SER A 189 1.93 -23.73 0.99
N VAL A 190 1.15 -23.45 -0.06
CA VAL A 190 0.01 -24.17 -0.73
C VAL A 190 -1.38 -23.78 -0.19
N SER A 191 -2.29 -23.53 -1.13
CA SER A 191 -3.53 -22.73 -1.12
C SER A 191 -4.84 -23.53 -0.97
N ALA A 192 -5.95 -22.86 -0.63
CA ALA A 192 -7.37 -23.22 -0.93
C ALA A 192 -8.23 -21.93 -0.83
N LYS A 193 -8.93 -21.41 -1.86
CA LYS A 193 -10.25 -21.77 -2.50
C LYS A 193 -11.45 -21.64 -1.53
N THR A 194 -12.15 -20.50 -1.49
CA THR A 194 -13.32 -19.97 -2.28
C THR A 194 -14.69 -20.29 -1.69
N GLU A 195 -15.52 -19.26 -1.42
CA GLU A 195 -16.85 -19.02 -2.04
C GLU A 195 -17.72 -17.92 -1.35
N ASP A 196 -18.54 -17.28 -2.19
CA ASP A 196 -19.21 -15.97 -2.10
C ASP A 196 -20.48 -15.85 -1.21
N SER A 197 -20.84 -14.62 -0.81
CA SER A 197 -22.22 -14.08 -0.93
C SER A 197 -22.40 -12.60 -0.52
N ALA A 198 -22.83 -11.79 -1.50
CA ALA A 198 -23.74 -10.63 -1.47
C ALA A 198 -23.44 -9.37 -0.61
N CYS A 199 -23.00 -8.29 -1.28
CA CYS A 199 -23.30 -6.91 -0.87
C CYS A 199 -23.86 -6.07 -2.05
N ASN A 200 -25.13 -5.75 -1.89
CA ASN A 200 -25.97 -4.66 -2.39
C ASN A 200 -26.13 -4.34 -3.89
N LYS A 201 -27.39 -4.54 -4.32
CA LYS A 201 -28.08 -3.88 -5.42
C LYS A 201 -28.29 -2.39 -5.12
N SER A 202 -28.59 -1.67 -6.21
CA SER A 202 -29.40 -0.44 -6.29
C SER A 202 -28.65 0.86 -6.58
N ARG A 203 -28.63 1.24 -7.88
CA ARG A 203 -29.38 2.38 -8.46
C ARG A 203 -28.70 2.82 -9.77
N LYS A 204 -29.32 2.46 -10.90
CA LYS A 204 -29.03 3.05 -12.22
C LYS A 204 -29.82 4.36 -12.32
N GLY A 205 -29.14 5.49 -12.29
CA GLY A 205 -29.65 6.77 -12.80
C GLY A 205 -29.23 6.90 -14.27
N GLY A 206 -30.20 6.83 -15.18
CA GLY A 206 -29.97 6.98 -16.62
C GLY A 206 -29.68 8.43 -17.01
N ARG A 207 -28.95 8.62 -18.11
CA ARG A 207 -28.83 9.90 -18.81
C ARG A 207 -29.26 9.70 -20.27
N PRO A 208 -30.13 10.56 -20.85
CA PRO A 208 -30.72 10.31 -22.16
C PRO A 208 -29.74 10.63 -23.29
N LYS A 209 -29.84 9.85 -24.37
CA LYS A 209 -29.19 10.14 -25.66
C LYS A 209 -30.01 11.21 -26.38
N GLY A 210 -29.41 12.38 -26.61
CA GLY A 210 -29.89 13.34 -27.60
C GLY A 210 -29.47 12.88 -28.99
N GLY A 211 -30.42 12.43 -29.79
CA GLY A 211 -30.25 12.29 -31.24
C GLY A 211 -30.73 13.58 -31.91
N SER A 212 -29.91 14.16 -32.79
CA SER A 212 -30.35 15.17 -33.74
C SER A 212 -30.29 14.53 -35.13
N ALA A 213 -31.47 14.38 -35.73
CA ALA A 213 -31.65 13.94 -37.09
C ALA A 213 -31.69 15.15 -38.02
N ALA A 214 -31.01 15.01 -39.17
CA ALA A 214 -31.06 15.93 -40.28
C ALA A 214 -32.47 16.05 -40.88
N ARG A 215 -32.84 17.28 -41.26
CA ARG A 215 -33.60 17.62 -42.47
C ARG A 215 -33.16 19.00 -42.94
#